data_AF-A0A8J7XRS7-F1
#
_entry.id   AF-A0A8J7XRS7-F1
#
_cell.length_a   1.000
_cell.length_b   1.000
_cell.length_c   1.000
_cell.angle_alpha   90.00
_cell.angle_beta   90.00
_cell.angle_gamma   90.00
#
_symmetry.space_group_name_H-M   'P 1'
#
loop_
_entity.id
_entity.type
_entity.pdbx_description
1 polymer ?
#
loop_
_entity_poly.entity_id
_entity_poly.type
_entity_poly.pdbx_seq_one_letter_code
_entity_poly.pdbx_strand_id
1 'polypeptide(L)'
;MSSPEFRQDLASRHESREFVANLLKKENVKSLTEFEFGKLISGLWASAMWGNKDYLVQEIIDANGLDKIVKELDNLLYGSGPFEKRFDRVLKEIKELGPATITEILCLYDPNQFGVWNDKARKALKILKYDSLPLQKYNISGKEYTEINKVLIDIARYLGREIKDSDLLAVDYFLYEIWAKPEPKPRDSDHEVIKGFVRDIGMQLGFEVNTEESIAPGTRVDCIWRVRIANLGMVTYVFEVHKKGAIKSLIVNLLKALDNPTVQRIVAVSDANRLEKIREEIEGLPENFRKSLAFWEVDDVTRTHEKLSEVMESISRLSLVKS
;
A
#
# COMPACT_ATOMS: atom_id res chain seq x y z
N MET A 1 11.34 -8.99 18.85
CA MET A 1 11.60 -7.56 18.54
C MET A 1 13.06 -7.21 18.83
N SER A 2 13.97 -8.10 18.44
CA SER A 2 15.40 -8.01 18.78
C SER A 2 16.28 -8.27 17.56
N SER A 3 15.68 -8.30 16.36
CA SER A 3 16.46 -8.38 15.13
C SER A 3 17.24 -7.09 14.92
N PRO A 4 18.41 -7.15 14.28
CA PRO A 4 19.18 -5.96 13.90
C PRO A 4 18.37 -5.00 13.03
N GLU A 5 17.53 -5.50 12.12
CA GLU A 5 16.67 -4.66 11.27
C GLU A 5 15.68 -3.84 12.09
N PHE A 6 15.02 -4.45 13.09
CA PHE A 6 14.09 -3.75 14.00
C PHE A 6 14.75 -2.53 14.65
N ARG A 7 15.99 -2.68 15.14
CA ARG A 7 16.70 -1.60 15.83
C ARG A 7 17.15 -0.51 14.86
N GLN A 8 17.56 -0.88 13.65
CA GLN A 8 18.01 0.07 12.64
C GLN A 8 16.85 0.90 12.10
N ASP A 9 15.72 0.27 11.79
CA ASP A 9 14.53 0.96 11.32
C ASP A 9 13.95 1.89 12.39
N LEU A 10 13.85 1.41 13.63
CA LEU A 10 13.40 2.23 14.75
C LEU A 10 14.33 3.44 14.98
N ALA A 11 15.65 3.25 14.89
CA ALA A 11 16.61 4.35 15.00
C ALA A 11 16.44 5.39 13.88
N SER A 12 16.25 4.95 12.63
CA SER A 12 15.96 5.85 11.50
C SER A 12 14.64 6.61 11.67
N ARG A 13 13.62 5.98 12.27
CA ARG A 13 12.36 6.63 12.61
C ARG A 13 12.54 7.70 13.69
N HIS A 14 13.37 7.44 14.70
CA HIS A 14 13.69 8.44 15.72
C HIS A 14 14.48 9.63 15.16
N GLU A 15 15.41 9.41 14.21
CA GLU A 15 16.09 10.50 13.51
C GLU A 15 15.13 11.35 12.68
N SER A 16 14.21 10.70 11.95
CA SER A 16 13.15 11.38 11.20
C SER A 16 12.23 12.20 12.11
N ARG A 17 11.92 11.68 13.30
CA ARG A 17 11.13 12.36 14.33
C ARG A 17 11.79 13.65 14.79
N GLU A 18 13.10 13.68 15.06
CA GLU A 18 13.77 14.91 15.52
C GLU A 18 13.65 16.04 14.48
N PHE A 19 13.85 15.72 13.22
CA PHE A 19 13.66 16.66 12.11
C PHE A 19 12.22 17.18 12.05
N VAL A 20 11.23 16.28 12.02
CA VAL A 20 9.82 16.64 11.89
C VAL A 20 9.31 17.40 13.11
N ALA A 21 9.61 16.95 14.32
CA ALA A 21 9.20 17.60 15.55
C ALA A 21 9.79 19.02 15.65
N ASN A 22 11.03 19.23 15.21
CA ASN A 22 11.63 20.56 15.18
C ASN A 22 10.98 21.46 14.12
N LEU A 23 10.72 20.92 12.93
CA LEU A 23 10.08 21.65 11.83
C LEU A 23 8.65 22.09 12.19
N LEU A 24 7.93 21.23 12.92
CA LEU A 24 6.54 21.45 13.30
C LEU A 24 6.37 22.19 14.63
N LYS A 25 7.44 22.68 15.26
CA LYS A 25 7.34 23.58 16.44
C LYS A 25 6.51 24.81 16.11
N LYS A 26 5.84 25.35 17.12
CA LYS A 26 4.91 26.48 16.99
C LYS A 26 5.53 27.71 16.31
N GLU A 27 6.79 28.04 16.61
CA GLU A 27 7.50 29.13 15.94
C GLU A 27 7.86 28.83 14.47
N ASN A 28 8.08 27.56 14.12
CA ASN A 28 8.63 27.15 12.82
C ASN A 28 7.55 26.78 11.81
N VAL A 29 6.46 26.14 12.24
CA VAL A 29 5.38 25.67 11.36
C VAL A 29 4.79 26.80 10.52
N LYS A 30 4.75 28.02 11.05
CA LYS A 30 4.20 29.21 10.37
C LYS A 30 5.10 29.77 9.27
N SER A 31 6.38 29.43 9.28
CA SER A 31 7.37 29.86 8.30
C SER A 31 7.87 28.70 7.44
N LEU A 32 7.11 27.60 7.40
CA LEU A 32 7.46 26.42 6.62
C LEU A 32 7.63 26.81 5.15
N THR A 33 8.78 26.48 4.57
CA THR A 33 9.06 26.72 3.15
C THR A 33 8.61 25.53 2.30
N GLU A 34 8.45 25.72 0.98
CA GLU A 34 8.17 24.61 0.04
C GLU A 34 9.23 23.51 0.12
N PHE A 35 10.50 23.90 0.28
CA PHE A 35 11.60 22.96 0.43
C PHE A 35 11.50 22.12 1.70
N GLU A 36 11.17 22.75 2.84
CA GLU A 36 10.98 22.04 4.10
C GLU A 36 9.73 21.17 4.09
N PHE A 37 8.64 21.65 3.48
CA PHE A 37 7.45 20.84 3.23
C PHE A 37 7.77 19.62 2.37
N GLY A 38 8.52 19.82 1.29
CA GLY A 38 8.96 18.74 0.41
C GLY A 38 9.79 17.70 1.15
N LYS A 39 10.70 18.13 2.03
CA LYS A 39 11.45 17.23 2.92
C LYS A 39 10.56 16.48 3.89
N LEU A 40 9.59 17.16 4.52
CA LEU A 40 8.63 16.55 5.42
C LEU A 40 7.89 15.42 4.71
N ILE A 41 7.23 15.72 3.59
CA ILE A 41 6.43 14.75 2.84
C ILE A 41 7.29 13.62 2.28
N SER A 42 8.46 13.93 1.74
CA SER A 42 9.36 12.92 1.15
C SER A 42 9.94 11.95 2.18
N GLY A 43 10.06 12.38 3.44
CA GLY A 43 10.56 11.56 4.55
C GLY A 43 9.53 10.60 5.15
N LEU A 44 8.24 10.74 4.81
CA LEU A 44 7.18 9.88 5.34
C LEU A 44 7.22 8.49 4.70
N TRP A 45 6.91 7.46 5.49
CA TRP A 45 6.70 6.12 4.98
C TRP A 45 5.44 6.03 4.11
N ALA A 46 4.42 6.85 4.40
CA ALA A 46 3.24 6.98 3.54
C ALA A 46 3.62 7.41 2.10
N SER A 47 4.74 8.12 1.93
CA SER A 47 5.25 8.56 0.63
C SER A 47 6.23 7.58 -0.01
N ALA A 48 6.61 6.49 0.67
CA ALA A 48 7.64 5.56 0.19
C ALA A 48 7.25 4.86 -1.12
N MET A 49 5.95 4.69 -1.38
CA MET A 49 5.44 4.10 -2.63
C MET A 49 5.61 5.00 -3.87
N TRP A 50 5.96 6.28 -3.69
CA TRP A 50 6.13 7.23 -4.78
C TRP A 50 7.57 7.26 -5.29
N GLY A 51 7.76 6.84 -6.54
CA GLY A 51 9.08 6.89 -7.21
C GLY A 51 9.56 8.32 -7.49
N ASN A 52 8.64 9.24 -7.82
CA ASN A 52 8.92 10.66 -7.98
C ASN A 52 8.26 11.44 -6.84
N LYS A 53 9.04 11.70 -5.78
CA LYS A 53 8.54 12.41 -4.58
C LYS A 53 8.32 13.90 -4.83
N ASP A 54 9.10 14.52 -5.71
CA ASP A 54 8.92 15.93 -6.06
C ASP A 54 7.58 16.16 -6.77
N TYR A 55 7.18 15.22 -7.65
CA TYR A 55 5.84 15.26 -8.26
C TYR A 55 4.73 15.20 -7.20
N LEU A 56 4.82 14.28 -6.23
CA LEU A 56 3.85 14.20 -5.13
C LEU A 56 3.76 15.52 -4.35
N VAL A 57 4.91 16.09 -4.00
CA VAL A 57 4.98 17.37 -3.26
C VAL A 57 4.34 18.49 -4.08
N GLN A 58 4.66 18.58 -5.37
CA GLN A 58 4.12 19.61 -6.25
C GLN A 58 2.61 19.46 -6.42
N GLU A 59 2.08 18.24 -6.60
CA GLU A 59 0.63 18.02 -6.69
C GLU A 59 -0.10 18.48 -5.42
N ILE A 60 0.46 18.22 -4.23
CA ILE A 60 -0.12 18.67 -2.96
C ILE A 60 -0.09 20.21 -2.89
N ILE A 61 1.03 20.84 -3.28
CA ILE A 61 1.16 22.30 -3.27
C ILE A 61 0.21 22.93 -4.31
N ASP A 62 0.15 22.42 -5.52
CA ASP A 62 -0.69 22.95 -6.61
C ASP A 62 -2.18 22.84 -6.27
N ALA A 63 -2.58 21.75 -5.61
CA ALA A 63 -3.98 21.53 -5.25
C ALA A 63 -4.47 22.42 -4.08
N ASN A 64 -3.56 22.94 -3.25
CA ASN A 64 -3.92 23.56 -1.97
C ASN A 64 -3.31 24.96 -1.73
N GLY A 65 -2.12 25.22 -2.26
CA GLY A 65 -1.24 26.33 -1.91
C GLY A 65 -0.53 26.11 -0.58
N LEU A 66 0.76 26.46 -0.51
CA LEU A 66 1.58 26.29 0.71
C LEU A 66 0.97 27.04 1.92
N ASP A 67 0.49 28.26 1.72
CA ASP A 67 -0.13 29.06 2.79
C ASP A 67 -1.32 28.36 3.46
N LYS A 68 -2.14 27.66 2.65
CA LYS A 68 -3.28 26.90 3.16
C LYS A 68 -2.80 25.70 3.97
N ILE A 69 -1.81 24.97 3.45
CA ILE A 69 -1.22 23.81 4.11
C ILE A 69 -0.64 24.24 5.48
N VAL A 70 0.17 25.29 5.51
CA VAL A 70 0.75 25.84 6.74
C VAL A 70 -0.32 26.23 7.75
N LYS A 71 -1.37 26.93 7.31
CA LYS A 71 -2.48 27.34 8.17
C LYS A 71 -3.23 26.16 8.77
N GLU A 72 -3.52 25.12 7.98
CA GLU A 72 -4.26 23.97 8.47
C GLU A 72 -3.38 23.03 9.33
N LEU A 73 -2.07 22.94 9.07
CA LEU A 73 -1.11 22.27 9.96
C LEU A 73 -0.95 23.02 11.30
N ASP A 74 -0.80 24.35 11.30
CA ASP A 74 -0.77 25.15 12.53
C ASP A 74 -2.06 24.96 13.34
N ASN A 75 -3.22 24.96 12.67
CA ASN A 75 -4.48 24.67 13.34
C ASN A 75 -4.54 23.22 13.86
N LEU A 76 -4.11 22.22 13.10
CA LEU A 76 -4.07 20.82 13.52
C LEU A 76 -3.21 20.60 14.78
N LEU A 77 -2.09 21.30 14.89
CA LEU A 77 -1.15 21.15 16.00
C LEU A 77 -1.49 22.06 17.19
N TYR A 78 -1.78 23.33 16.93
CA TYR A 78 -1.84 24.40 17.94
C TYR A 78 -3.17 25.15 18.03
N GLY A 79 -4.17 24.78 17.23
CA GLY A 79 -5.49 25.39 17.27
C GLY A 79 -6.20 25.20 18.62
N SER A 80 -6.98 26.20 19.04
CA SER A 80 -7.66 26.22 20.34
C SER A 80 -8.94 25.36 20.41
N GLY A 81 -9.44 24.88 19.26
CA GLY A 81 -10.62 24.02 19.21
C GLY A 81 -10.35 22.56 19.65
N PRO A 82 -11.40 21.75 19.87
CA PRO A 82 -11.25 20.33 20.17
C PRO A 82 -10.42 19.62 19.10
N PHE A 83 -9.46 18.77 19.51
CA PHE A 83 -8.54 18.10 18.58
C PHE A 83 -9.28 17.33 17.49
N GLU A 84 -10.35 16.62 17.84
CA GLU A 84 -11.15 15.83 16.90
C GLU A 84 -11.67 16.69 15.75
N LYS A 85 -12.07 17.93 16.04
CA LYS A 85 -12.57 18.88 15.03
C LYS A 85 -11.45 19.47 14.18
N ARG A 86 -10.26 19.63 14.75
CA ARG A 86 -9.07 20.09 14.02
C ARG A 86 -8.56 19.00 13.07
N PHE A 87 -8.60 17.74 13.51
CA PHE A 87 -8.33 16.57 12.70
C PHE A 87 -9.35 16.36 11.56
N ASP A 88 -10.65 16.41 11.86
CA ASP A 88 -11.70 16.36 10.83
C ASP A 88 -11.52 17.45 9.77
N ARG A 89 -11.12 18.64 10.22
CA ARG A 89 -10.94 19.81 9.35
C ARG A 89 -9.74 19.65 8.41
N VAL A 90 -8.56 19.26 8.91
CA VAL A 90 -7.37 19.15 8.03
C VAL A 90 -7.59 18.13 6.91
N LEU A 91 -8.21 16.99 7.21
CA LEU A 91 -8.52 15.93 6.23
C LEU A 91 -9.56 16.38 5.19
N LYS A 92 -10.44 17.30 5.57
CA LYS A 92 -11.43 17.88 4.65
C LYS A 92 -10.83 18.98 3.78
N GLU A 93 -9.97 19.81 4.37
CA GLU A 93 -9.49 21.04 3.74
C GLU A 93 -8.27 20.83 2.85
N ILE A 94 -7.41 19.85 3.16
CA ILE A 94 -6.21 19.58 2.38
C ILE A 94 -6.43 18.35 1.49
N LYS A 95 -6.40 18.57 0.18
CA LYS A 95 -6.44 17.50 -0.82
C LYS A 95 -5.11 16.74 -0.85
N GLU A 96 -5.16 15.49 -1.27
CA GLU A 96 -4.01 14.58 -1.40
C GLU A 96 -3.28 14.22 -0.07
N LEU A 97 -3.71 14.75 1.08
CA LEU A 97 -3.22 14.34 2.40
C LEU A 97 -4.27 13.51 3.15
N GLY A 98 -4.27 12.20 2.90
CA GLY A 98 -5.16 11.26 3.57
C GLY A 98 -4.78 10.93 5.02
N PRO A 99 -5.62 10.14 5.72
CA PRO A 99 -5.37 9.69 7.10
C PRO A 99 -4.00 9.06 7.32
N ALA A 100 -3.50 8.24 6.39
CA ALA A 100 -2.18 7.62 6.54
C ALA A 100 -1.07 8.67 6.70
N THR A 101 -1.08 9.70 5.85
CA THR A 101 -0.10 10.78 5.87
C THR A 101 -0.28 11.69 7.09
N ILE A 102 -1.50 12.15 7.38
CA ILE A 102 -1.76 13.05 8.51
C ILE A 102 -1.47 12.39 9.86
N THR A 103 -1.84 11.13 10.04
CA THR A 103 -1.58 10.41 11.30
C THR A 103 -0.10 10.08 11.47
N GLU A 104 0.64 9.83 10.38
CA GLU A 104 2.10 9.70 10.44
C GLU A 104 2.79 11.01 10.83
N ILE A 105 2.40 12.14 10.23
CA ILE A 105 2.91 13.46 10.63
C ILE A 105 2.67 13.72 12.12
N LEU A 106 1.46 13.42 12.61
CA LEU A 106 1.13 13.56 14.03
C LEU A 106 1.95 12.63 14.92
N CYS A 107 2.19 11.39 14.49
CA CYS A 107 3.01 10.42 15.23
C CYS A 107 4.47 10.88 15.32
N LEU A 108 5.04 11.39 14.22
CA LEU A 108 6.39 11.97 14.23
C LEU A 108 6.47 13.27 15.04
N TYR A 109 5.38 14.03 15.12
CA TYR A 109 5.29 15.21 15.98
C TYR A 109 5.27 14.85 17.47
N ASP A 110 4.37 13.95 17.88
CA ASP A 110 4.29 13.45 19.25
C ASP A 110 3.88 11.97 19.31
N PRO A 111 4.86 11.05 19.40
CA PRO A 111 4.59 9.62 19.39
C PRO A 111 4.04 9.12 20.71
N ASN A 112 3.88 9.96 21.74
CA ASN A 112 3.23 9.55 22.98
C ASN A 112 1.70 9.70 22.91
N GLN A 113 1.20 10.44 21.93
CA GLN A 113 -0.23 10.79 21.82
C GLN A 113 -0.88 10.28 20.54
N PHE A 114 -0.13 10.24 19.44
CA PHE A 114 -0.68 9.98 18.11
C PHE A 114 -0.04 8.74 17.47
N GLY A 115 -0.86 7.77 17.10
CA GLY A 115 -0.44 6.56 16.41
C GLY A 115 -0.81 6.60 14.92
N VAL A 116 -0.09 5.83 14.12
CA VAL A 116 -0.31 5.80 12.67
C VAL A 116 -1.55 4.98 12.31
N TRP A 117 -2.38 5.51 11.42
CA TRP A 117 -3.54 4.81 10.86
C TRP A 117 -3.42 4.64 9.35
N ASN A 118 -2.90 3.49 8.94
CA ASN A 118 -2.74 3.09 7.54
C ASN A 118 -3.27 1.67 7.29
N ASP A 119 -3.16 1.18 6.05
CA ASP A 119 -3.64 -0.16 5.71
C ASP A 119 -2.96 -1.29 6.50
N LYS A 120 -1.63 -1.19 6.70
CA LYS A 120 -0.82 -2.19 7.41
C LYS A 120 -1.23 -2.25 8.88
N ALA A 121 -1.35 -1.10 9.55
CA ALA A 121 -1.81 -0.98 10.93
C ALA A 121 -3.21 -1.61 11.11
N ARG A 122 -4.15 -1.34 10.21
CA ARG A 122 -5.51 -1.93 10.26
C ARG A 122 -5.48 -3.45 10.11
N LYS A 123 -4.71 -3.97 9.14
CA LYS A 123 -4.57 -5.42 8.92
C LYS A 123 -3.91 -6.11 10.11
N ALA A 124 -2.91 -5.50 10.72
CA ALA A 124 -2.25 -5.99 11.93
C ALA A 124 -3.21 -6.02 13.13
N LEU A 125 -3.95 -4.94 13.37
CA LEU A 125 -4.95 -4.88 14.43
C LEU A 125 -6.09 -5.90 14.23
N LYS A 126 -6.43 -6.19 12.97
CA LYS A 126 -7.36 -7.30 12.63
C LYS A 126 -6.77 -8.67 12.98
N ILE A 127 -5.48 -8.90 12.73
CA ILE A 127 -4.79 -10.14 13.15
C ILE A 127 -4.85 -10.29 14.66
N LEU A 128 -4.60 -9.20 15.37
CA LEU A 128 -4.67 -9.13 16.84
C LEU A 128 -6.10 -9.15 17.41
N LYS A 129 -7.14 -9.23 16.58
CA LYS A 129 -8.56 -9.30 16.96
C LYS A 129 -9.09 -8.08 17.72
N TYR A 130 -8.61 -6.88 17.39
CA TYR A 130 -9.19 -5.61 17.87
C TYR A 130 -10.45 -5.22 17.07
N ASP A 131 -11.42 -6.12 16.99
CA ASP A 131 -12.61 -5.99 16.12
C ASP A 131 -13.55 -4.83 16.51
N SER A 132 -13.37 -4.24 17.69
CA SER A 132 -14.09 -3.04 18.13
C SER A 132 -13.65 -1.76 17.40
N LEU A 133 -12.48 -1.76 16.77
CA LEU A 133 -11.97 -0.64 15.99
C LEU A 133 -12.58 -0.61 14.58
N PRO A 134 -12.61 0.56 13.90
CA PRO A 134 -13.16 0.68 12.54
C PRO A 134 -12.17 0.14 11.48
N LEU A 135 -11.74 -1.11 11.59
CA LEU A 135 -10.64 -1.70 10.81
C LEU A 135 -10.88 -1.71 9.28
N GLN A 136 -12.14 -1.74 8.85
CA GLN A 136 -12.48 -1.68 7.41
C GLN A 136 -12.48 -0.24 6.86
N LYS A 137 -12.38 0.77 7.72
CA LYS A 137 -12.52 2.18 7.36
C LYS A 137 -11.14 2.85 7.22
N TYR A 138 -10.81 3.28 6.01
CA TYR A 138 -9.62 4.11 5.79
C TYR A 138 -9.85 5.54 6.30
N ASN A 139 -10.95 6.17 5.89
CA ASN A 139 -11.33 7.53 6.30
C ASN A 139 -11.99 7.52 7.67
N ILE A 140 -11.26 7.92 8.71
CA ILE A 140 -11.74 8.03 10.08
C ILE A 140 -12.06 9.48 10.46
N SER A 141 -13.03 9.66 11.34
CA SER A 141 -13.28 10.94 12.02
C SER A 141 -12.28 11.14 13.16
N GLY A 142 -12.12 12.37 13.61
CA GLY A 142 -11.28 12.71 14.75
C GLY A 142 -11.72 11.99 16.03
N LYS A 143 -13.03 11.75 16.22
CA LYS A 143 -13.53 10.95 17.34
C LYS A 143 -13.05 9.50 17.26
N GLU A 144 -13.18 8.87 16.10
CA GLU A 144 -12.68 7.51 15.88
C GLU A 144 -11.16 7.46 16.07
N TYR A 145 -10.43 8.48 15.59
CA TYR A 145 -8.98 8.57 15.76
C TYR A 145 -8.56 8.69 17.23
N THR A 146 -9.26 9.47 18.04
CA THR A 146 -9.03 9.53 19.49
C THR A 146 -9.22 8.17 20.16
N GLU A 147 -10.27 7.41 19.79
CA GLU A 147 -10.49 6.06 20.34
C GLU A 147 -9.41 5.06 19.87
N ILE A 148 -9.00 5.15 18.60
CA ILE A 148 -7.88 4.36 18.07
C ILE A 148 -6.60 4.64 18.88
N ASN A 149 -6.26 5.92 19.11
CA ASN A 149 -5.05 6.28 19.85
C ASN A 149 -5.06 5.73 21.28
N LYS A 150 -6.20 5.70 21.97
CA LYS A 150 -6.30 5.05 23.30
C LYS A 150 -5.86 3.60 23.25
N VAL A 151 -6.36 2.84 22.27
CA VAL A 151 -5.99 1.43 22.09
C VAL A 151 -4.51 1.28 21.75
N LEU A 152 -3.99 2.12 20.85
CA LEU A 152 -2.57 2.07 20.49
C LEU A 152 -1.66 2.42 21.67
N ILE A 153 -2.06 3.37 22.53
CA ILE A 153 -1.33 3.71 23.76
C ILE A 153 -1.38 2.52 24.74
N ASP A 154 -2.50 1.82 24.85
CA ASP A 154 -2.59 0.62 25.68
C ASP A 154 -1.64 -0.48 25.17
N ILE A 155 -1.51 -0.64 23.85
CA ILE A 155 -0.51 -1.52 23.22
C ILE A 155 0.91 -1.05 23.56
N ALA A 156 1.21 0.25 23.44
CA ALA A 156 2.52 0.81 23.79
C ALA A 156 2.90 0.51 25.25
N ARG A 157 1.95 0.67 26.19
CA ARG A 157 2.19 0.33 27.60
C ARG A 157 2.46 -1.15 27.81
N TYR A 158 1.82 -2.03 27.04
CA TYR A 158 2.09 -3.46 27.09
C TYR A 158 3.49 -3.78 26.55
N LEU A 159 3.85 -3.22 25.39
CA LEU A 159 5.19 -3.35 24.82
C LEU A 159 6.28 -2.78 25.73
N GLY A 160 5.97 -1.71 26.47
CA GLY A 160 6.83 -1.06 27.46
C GLY A 160 7.39 -1.97 28.56
N ARG A 161 6.80 -3.16 28.75
CA ARG A 161 7.30 -4.17 29.71
C ARG A 161 8.53 -4.92 29.20
N GLU A 162 8.68 -5.03 27.89
CA GLU A 162 9.76 -5.75 27.21
C GLU A 162 10.70 -4.80 26.45
N ILE A 163 10.17 -3.69 25.95
CA ILE A 163 10.91 -2.66 25.21
C ILE A 163 10.85 -1.37 26.02
N LYS A 164 12.00 -0.94 26.54
CA LYS A 164 12.12 0.31 27.26
C LYS A 164 11.76 1.48 26.33
N ASP A 165 11.05 2.48 26.88
CA ASP A 165 10.67 3.71 26.18
C ASP A 165 9.79 3.47 24.93
N SER A 166 8.98 2.41 24.95
CA SER A 166 8.04 2.10 23.86
C SER A 166 6.97 3.19 23.72
N ASP A 167 7.01 3.89 22.59
CA ASP A 167 6.03 4.89 22.16
C ASP A 167 5.18 4.36 20.98
N LEU A 168 4.40 5.24 20.34
CA LEU A 168 3.55 4.85 19.21
C LEU A 168 4.32 4.66 17.90
N LEU A 169 5.58 5.08 17.79
CA LEU A 169 6.44 4.68 16.67
C LEU A 169 6.86 3.22 16.83
N ALA A 170 7.17 2.79 18.06
CA ALA A 170 7.40 1.38 18.36
C ALA A 170 6.15 0.53 18.12
N VAL A 171 4.96 1.04 18.43
CA VAL A 171 3.69 0.36 18.10
C VAL A 171 3.47 0.28 16.60
N ASP A 172 3.69 1.35 15.84
CA ASP A 172 3.57 1.32 14.37
C ASP A 172 4.49 0.26 13.75
N TYR A 173 5.76 0.19 14.19
CA TYR A 173 6.68 -0.85 13.74
C TYR A 173 6.24 -2.25 14.19
N PHE A 174 5.74 -2.41 15.41
CA PHE A 174 5.19 -3.69 15.87
C PHE A 174 4.02 -4.16 15.00
N LEU A 175 3.11 -3.26 14.67
CA LEU A 175 1.99 -3.57 13.79
C LEU A 175 2.49 -3.89 12.38
N TYR A 176 3.49 -3.19 11.88
CA TYR A 176 4.17 -3.55 10.63
C TYR A 176 4.71 -4.98 10.68
N GLU A 177 5.43 -5.37 11.74
CA GLU A 177 5.97 -6.72 11.92
C GLU A 177 4.88 -7.80 11.98
N ILE A 178 3.74 -7.51 12.62
CA ILE A 178 2.59 -8.44 12.65
C ILE A 178 1.98 -8.58 11.27
N TRP A 179 1.85 -7.48 10.53
CA TRP A 179 1.34 -7.50 9.17
C TRP A 179 2.30 -8.24 8.22
N ALA A 180 3.61 -8.01 8.36
CA ALA A 180 4.67 -8.59 7.53
C ALA A 180 4.95 -10.06 7.85
N LYS A 181 4.61 -10.54 9.07
CA LYS A 181 4.68 -11.96 9.41
C LYS A 181 3.37 -12.65 9.01
N PRO A 182 3.37 -13.48 7.96
CA PRO A 182 2.21 -14.29 7.67
C PRO A 182 2.02 -15.31 8.80
N GLU A 183 0.98 -15.15 9.63
CA GLU A 183 0.32 -16.35 10.14
C GLU A 183 -0.15 -17.17 8.93
N PRO A 184 -0.06 -18.51 8.96
CA PRO A 184 -0.72 -19.35 7.96
C PRO A 184 -2.23 -19.17 8.12
N LYS A 185 -2.80 -18.17 7.44
CA LYS A 185 -4.25 -17.90 7.46
C LYS A 185 -4.98 -18.85 6.51
N PRO A 186 -6.22 -19.24 6.84
CA PRO A 186 -7.13 -19.81 5.86
C PRO A 186 -7.36 -18.79 4.74
N ARG A 187 -7.07 -19.20 3.50
CA ARG A 187 -7.10 -18.39 2.29
C ARG A 187 -8.52 -17.93 1.96
N ASP A 188 -8.81 -16.65 2.17
CA ASP A 188 -9.88 -15.93 1.47
C ASP A 188 -9.39 -14.51 1.15
N SER A 189 -8.37 -14.42 0.29
CA SER A 189 -7.82 -13.17 -0.25
C SER A 189 -8.85 -12.49 -1.16
N ASP A 190 -9.00 -11.17 -1.05
CA ASP A 190 -9.95 -10.39 -1.85
C ASP A 190 -9.54 -10.40 -3.35
N HIS A 191 -10.51 -10.66 -4.24
CA HIS A 191 -10.27 -10.75 -5.68
C HIS A 191 -9.67 -9.43 -6.20
N GLU A 192 -10.24 -8.29 -5.78
CA GLU A 192 -9.75 -6.97 -6.19
C GLU A 192 -8.32 -6.69 -5.73
N VAL A 193 -7.95 -7.19 -4.55
CA VAL A 193 -6.58 -7.02 -4.02
C VAL A 193 -5.57 -7.79 -4.86
N ILE A 194 -5.87 -9.05 -5.19
CA ILE A 194 -4.96 -9.87 -5.99
C ILE A 194 -4.84 -9.34 -7.42
N LYS A 195 -5.95 -8.88 -8.02
CA LYS A 195 -5.89 -8.15 -9.31
C LYS A 195 -4.99 -6.93 -9.22
N GLY A 196 -5.12 -6.14 -8.15
CA GLY A 196 -4.26 -4.99 -7.88
C GLY A 196 -2.78 -5.38 -7.82
N PHE A 197 -2.44 -6.46 -7.12
CA PHE A 197 -1.05 -6.94 -7.04
C PHE A 197 -0.50 -7.39 -8.39
N VAL A 198 -1.27 -8.15 -9.17
CA VAL A 198 -0.87 -8.54 -10.54
C VAL A 198 -0.67 -7.29 -11.42
N ARG A 199 -1.53 -6.28 -11.30
CA ARG A 199 -1.36 -5.01 -12.03
C ARG A 199 -0.05 -4.32 -11.64
N ASP A 200 0.15 -4.10 -10.33
CA ASP A 200 1.27 -3.34 -9.80
C ASP A 200 2.62 -4.01 -10.13
N ILE A 201 2.70 -5.35 -10.04
CA ILE A 201 3.88 -6.11 -10.45
C ILE A 201 4.20 -5.86 -11.93
N GLY A 202 3.19 -5.93 -12.81
CA GLY A 202 3.39 -5.67 -14.24
C GLY A 202 3.93 -4.27 -14.51
N MET A 203 3.37 -3.26 -13.85
CA MET A 203 3.84 -1.87 -13.97
C MET A 203 5.28 -1.70 -13.47
N GLN A 204 5.62 -2.31 -12.32
CA GLN A 204 6.98 -2.25 -11.75
C GLN A 204 8.02 -2.92 -12.65
N LEU A 205 7.63 -3.96 -13.39
CA LEU A 205 8.48 -4.64 -14.37
C LEU A 205 8.56 -3.90 -15.73
N GLY A 206 7.85 -2.77 -15.88
CA GLY A 206 7.89 -1.94 -17.08
C GLY A 206 6.92 -2.37 -18.19
N PHE A 207 5.90 -3.18 -17.88
CA PHE A 207 4.82 -3.48 -18.83
C PHE A 207 3.80 -2.34 -18.90
N GLU A 208 3.21 -2.15 -20.07
CA GLU A 208 1.94 -1.41 -20.21
C GLU A 208 0.82 -2.31 -19.68
N VAL A 209 0.12 -1.88 -18.62
CA VAL A 209 -0.87 -2.71 -17.93
C VAL A 209 -2.27 -2.13 -18.06
N ASN A 210 -3.23 -2.99 -18.36
CA ASN A 210 -4.66 -2.66 -18.37
C ASN A 210 -5.45 -3.67 -17.54
N THR A 211 -6.37 -3.18 -16.72
CA THR A 211 -7.26 -4.02 -15.89
C THR A 211 -8.67 -4.01 -16.43
N GLU A 212 -9.35 -5.15 -16.32
CA GLU A 212 -10.74 -5.34 -16.75
C GLU A 212 -11.03 -4.92 -18.20
N GLU A 213 -10.13 -5.28 -19.11
CA GLU A 213 -10.22 -4.93 -20.53
C GLU A 213 -10.92 -6.03 -21.35
N SER A 214 -11.62 -5.63 -22.41
CA SER A 214 -12.18 -6.58 -23.36
C SER A 214 -11.16 -6.93 -24.45
N ILE A 215 -10.78 -8.21 -24.52
CA ILE A 215 -9.86 -8.72 -25.56
C ILE A 215 -10.63 -9.18 -26.81
N ALA A 216 -11.87 -9.61 -26.64
CA ALA A 216 -12.74 -10.11 -27.70
C ALA A 216 -14.21 -9.85 -27.35
N PRO A 217 -15.13 -9.85 -28.32
CA PRO A 217 -16.56 -9.65 -28.06
C PRO A 217 -17.10 -10.60 -26.99
N GLY A 218 -17.62 -10.04 -25.90
CA GLY A 218 -18.17 -10.79 -24.77
C GLY A 218 -17.13 -11.47 -23.88
N THR A 219 -15.85 -11.12 -24.00
CA THR A 219 -14.78 -11.56 -23.11
C THR A 219 -14.15 -10.36 -22.44
N ARG A 220 -14.14 -10.37 -21.11
CA ARG A 220 -13.46 -9.39 -20.27
C ARG A 220 -12.51 -10.15 -19.37
N VAL A 221 -11.25 -9.77 -19.38
CA VAL A 221 -10.19 -10.41 -18.58
C VAL A 221 -9.73 -9.49 -17.47
N ASP A 222 -9.21 -10.06 -16.40
CA ASP A 222 -8.89 -9.28 -15.20
C ASP A 222 -7.69 -8.35 -15.38
N CYS A 223 -6.62 -8.82 -16.02
CA CYS A 223 -5.42 -8.01 -16.23
C CYS A 223 -4.65 -8.41 -17.50
N ILE A 224 -4.08 -7.43 -18.18
CA ILE A 224 -3.28 -7.60 -19.39
C ILE A 224 -1.95 -6.87 -19.20
N TRP A 225 -0.84 -7.55 -19.45
CA TRP A 225 0.48 -6.92 -19.56
C TRP A 225 0.92 -6.90 -21.03
N ARG A 226 1.33 -5.74 -21.51
CA ARG A 226 1.83 -5.54 -22.87
C ARG A 226 3.24 -4.99 -22.84
N VAL A 227 4.06 -5.46 -23.77
CA VAL A 227 5.37 -4.88 -24.03
C VAL A 227 5.61 -4.82 -25.53
N ARG A 228 6.11 -3.69 -26.01
CA ARG A 228 6.56 -3.53 -27.38
C ARG A 228 8.04 -3.89 -27.46
N ILE A 229 8.36 -4.92 -28.24
CA ILE A 229 9.74 -5.33 -28.46
C ILE A 229 10.21 -4.66 -29.74
N ALA A 230 10.78 -3.45 -29.61
CA ALA A 230 11.30 -2.66 -30.73
C ALA A 230 10.36 -2.66 -31.95
N ASN A 231 10.87 -3.07 -33.11
CA ASN A 231 10.12 -3.26 -34.36
C ASN A 231 9.63 -4.71 -34.58
N LEU A 232 9.85 -5.62 -33.63
CA LEU A 232 9.45 -7.04 -33.72
C LEU A 232 7.97 -7.26 -33.38
N GLY A 233 7.33 -6.30 -32.74
CA GLY A 233 5.89 -6.31 -32.49
C GLY A 233 5.52 -6.18 -31.02
N MET A 234 4.26 -6.51 -30.73
CA MET A 234 3.67 -6.43 -29.40
C MET A 234 3.53 -7.83 -28.83
N VAL A 235 3.96 -8.00 -27.59
CA VAL A 235 3.75 -9.23 -26.81
C VAL A 235 2.75 -8.93 -25.71
N THR A 236 1.79 -9.84 -25.51
CA THR A 236 0.71 -9.72 -24.54
C THR A 236 0.65 -10.94 -23.62
N TYR A 237 0.50 -10.68 -22.32
CA TYR A 237 0.24 -11.67 -21.29
C TYR A 237 -1.12 -11.38 -20.67
N VAL A 238 -1.94 -12.41 -20.49
CA VAL A 238 -3.31 -12.26 -19.99
C VAL A 238 -3.46 -13.01 -18.69
N PHE A 239 -4.04 -12.36 -17.68
CA PHE A 239 -4.21 -12.91 -16.34
C PHE A 239 -5.69 -12.93 -16.00
N GLU A 240 -6.14 -14.06 -15.45
CA GLU A 240 -7.47 -14.23 -14.87
C GLU A 240 -7.34 -14.66 -13.40
N VAL A 241 -7.91 -13.87 -12.49
CA VAL A 241 -7.85 -14.10 -11.05
C VAL A 241 -9.12 -14.81 -10.60
N HIS A 242 -8.99 -16.09 -10.25
CA HIS A 242 -10.14 -16.95 -10.00
C HIS A 242 -10.35 -17.24 -8.53
N LYS A 243 -11.25 -16.48 -7.91
CA LYS A 243 -11.58 -16.68 -6.49
C LYS A 243 -12.81 -17.57 -6.27
N LYS A 244 -13.90 -17.28 -6.98
CA LYS A 244 -15.22 -17.92 -6.83
C LYS A 244 -15.87 -18.05 -8.22
N GLY A 245 -16.88 -18.89 -8.35
CA GLY A 245 -17.53 -19.17 -9.64
C GLY A 245 -16.97 -20.39 -10.36
N ALA A 246 -17.52 -20.66 -11.54
CA ALA A 246 -17.25 -21.87 -12.32
C ALA A 246 -15.90 -21.79 -13.04
N ILE A 247 -15.06 -22.83 -12.91
CA ILE A 247 -13.78 -22.96 -13.61
C ILE A 247 -13.96 -22.91 -15.13
N LYS A 248 -15.03 -23.52 -15.65
CA LYS A 248 -15.41 -23.44 -17.06
C LYS A 248 -15.47 -22.01 -17.61
N SER A 249 -15.92 -21.03 -16.81
CA SER A 249 -15.98 -19.62 -17.25
C SER A 249 -14.59 -19.04 -17.44
N LEU A 250 -13.66 -19.31 -16.52
CA LEU A 250 -12.26 -18.92 -16.63
C LEU A 250 -11.62 -19.55 -17.86
N ILE A 251 -11.83 -20.85 -18.08
CA ILE A 251 -11.25 -21.58 -19.23
C ILE A 251 -11.73 -20.96 -20.55
N VAL A 252 -13.03 -20.65 -20.65
CA VAL A 252 -13.59 -20.00 -21.85
C VAL A 252 -12.99 -18.61 -22.08
N ASN A 253 -12.82 -17.80 -21.02
CA ASN A 253 -12.19 -16.49 -21.13
C ASN A 253 -10.74 -16.60 -21.63
N LEU A 254 -9.95 -17.51 -21.05
CA LEU A 254 -8.56 -17.72 -21.43
C LEU A 254 -8.41 -18.30 -22.84
N LEU A 255 -9.30 -19.20 -23.28
CA LEU A 255 -9.31 -19.72 -24.65
C LEU A 255 -9.53 -18.59 -25.66
N LYS A 256 -10.55 -17.75 -25.44
CA LYS A 256 -10.83 -16.62 -26.33
C LYS A 256 -9.72 -15.57 -26.31
N ALA A 257 -9.02 -15.40 -25.19
CA ALA A 257 -7.87 -14.51 -25.13
C ALA A 257 -6.71 -15.03 -25.99
N LEU A 258 -6.51 -16.35 -26.05
CA LEU A 258 -5.45 -16.99 -26.83
C LEU A 258 -5.67 -16.89 -28.36
N ASP A 259 -6.90 -16.62 -28.82
CA ASP A 259 -7.19 -16.36 -30.24
C ASP A 259 -6.56 -15.05 -30.74
N ASN A 260 -6.16 -14.14 -29.84
CA ASN A 260 -5.46 -12.93 -30.23
C ASN A 260 -3.97 -13.23 -30.52
N PRO A 261 -3.46 -12.93 -31.73
CA PRO A 261 -2.10 -13.31 -32.14
C PRO A 261 -0.97 -12.63 -31.36
N THR A 262 -1.24 -11.54 -30.62
CA THR A 262 -0.22 -10.91 -29.76
C THR A 262 -0.11 -11.60 -28.40
N VAL A 263 -1.06 -12.46 -28.03
CA VAL A 263 -1.08 -13.15 -26.74
C VAL A 263 -0.11 -14.32 -26.78
N GLN A 264 0.97 -14.20 -26.01
CA GLN A 264 2.00 -15.24 -25.90
C GLN A 264 1.70 -16.22 -24.78
N ARG A 265 1.08 -15.76 -23.69
CA ARG A 265 0.78 -16.55 -22.50
C ARG A 265 -0.52 -16.10 -21.85
N ILE A 266 -1.23 -17.09 -21.31
CA ILE A 266 -2.40 -16.93 -20.46
C ILE A 266 -2.06 -17.46 -19.07
N VAL A 267 -2.52 -16.80 -18.02
CA VAL A 267 -2.15 -17.10 -16.63
C VAL A 267 -3.39 -17.19 -15.77
N ALA A 268 -3.59 -18.34 -15.13
CA ALA A 268 -4.62 -18.52 -14.11
C ALA A 268 -4.02 -18.23 -12.72
N VAL A 269 -4.64 -17.31 -11.99
CA VAL A 269 -4.20 -16.90 -10.66
C VAL A 269 -5.24 -17.32 -9.62
N SER A 270 -4.87 -18.17 -8.66
CA SER A 270 -5.84 -18.71 -7.68
C SER A 270 -5.12 -19.37 -6.49
N ASP A 271 -5.87 -19.83 -5.48
CA ASP A 271 -5.33 -20.73 -4.46
C ASP A 271 -4.93 -22.10 -5.03
N ALA A 272 -3.98 -22.80 -4.37
CA ALA A 272 -3.48 -24.10 -4.82
C ALA A 272 -4.57 -25.13 -5.13
N ASN A 273 -5.60 -25.26 -4.28
CA ASN A 273 -6.64 -26.28 -4.45
C ASN A 273 -7.45 -26.05 -5.72
N ARG A 274 -7.77 -24.78 -6.01
CA ARG A 274 -8.46 -24.41 -7.25
C ARG A 274 -7.55 -24.53 -8.47
N LEU A 275 -6.27 -24.15 -8.38
CA LEU A 275 -5.33 -24.34 -9.48
C LEU A 275 -5.22 -25.81 -9.88
N GLU A 276 -5.24 -26.72 -8.90
CA GLU A 276 -5.22 -28.16 -9.17
C GLU A 276 -6.50 -28.62 -9.90
N LYS A 277 -7.67 -28.15 -9.46
CA LYS A 277 -8.92 -28.41 -10.19
C LYS A 277 -8.91 -27.85 -11.62
N ILE A 278 -8.28 -26.68 -11.83
CA ILE A 278 -8.10 -26.14 -13.18
C ILE A 278 -7.20 -27.08 -14.00
N ARG A 279 -6.11 -27.61 -13.43
CA ARG A 279 -5.24 -28.57 -14.12
C ARG A 279 -5.99 -29.83 -14.55
N GLU A 280 -6.82 -30.39 -13.67
CA GLU A 280 -7.67 -31.55 -13.99
C GLU A 280 -8.68 -31.22 -15.11
N GLU A 281 -9.36 -30.07 -15.03
CA GLU A 281 -10.37 -29.69 -16.03
C GLU A 281 -9.77 -29.44 -17.43
N ILE A 282 -8.50 -29.05 -17.53
CA ILE A 282 -7.86 -28.75 -18.82
C ILE A 282 -7.18 -29.95 -19.48
N GLU A 283 -7.07 -31.12 -18.82
CA GLU A 283 -6.36 -32.28 -19.40
C GLU A 283 -6.91 -32.70 -20.76
N GLY A 284 -8.23 -32.59 -20.93
CA GLY A 284 -8.92 -32.89 -22.19
C GLY A 284 -8.85 -31.78 -23.25
N LEU A 285 -8.18 -30.66 -22.98
CA LEU A 285 -8.09 -29.52 -23.89
C LEU A 285 -6.87 -29.60 -24.83
N PRO A 286 -6.90 -28.87 -25.96
CA PRO A 286 -5.82 -28.84 -26.94
C PRO A 286 -4.44 -28.58 -26.32
N GLU A 287 -3.42 -29.26 -26.84
CA GLU A 287 -2.05 -29.19 -26.31
C GLU A 287 -1.46 -27.78 -26.41
N ASN A 288 -1.79 -27.01 -27.45
CA ASN A 288 -1.38 -25.61 -27.59
C ASN A 288 -1.92 -24.75 -26.43
N PHE A 289 -3.18 -24.92 -26.06
CA PHE A 289 -3.77 -24.20 -24.93
C PHE A 289 -3.06 -24.56 -23.62
N ARG A 290 -2.90 -25.87 -23.35
CA ARG A 290 -2.21 -26.35 -22.14
C ARG A 290 -0.76 -25.84 -22.06
N LYS A 291 -0.04 -25.78 -23.18
CA LYS A 291 1.33 -25.25 -23.24
C LYS A 291 1.40 -23.75 -23.02
N SER A 292 0.37 -23.00 -23.40
CA SER A 292 0.32 -21.53 -23.25
C SER A 292 -0.18 -21.09 -21.87
N LEU A 293 -0.90 -21.96 -21.15
CA LEU A 293 -1.41 -21.71 -19.81
C LEU A 293 -0.33 -21.89 -18.73
N ALA A 294 -0.15 -20.84 -17.93
CA ALA A 294 0.63 -20.85 -16.70
C ALA A 294 -0.27 -20.68 -15.47
N PHE A 295 0.26 -21.06 -14.32
CA PHE A 295 -0.44 -20.96 -13.04
C PHE A 295 0.38 -20.09 -12.09
N TRP A 296 -0.28 -19.22 -11.36
CA TRP A 296 0.37 -18.40 -10.33
C TRP A 296 -0.45 -18.46 -9.04
N GLU A 297 0.14 -19.01 -7.99
CA GLU A 297 -0.54 -19.09 -6.70
C GLU A 297 -0.68 -17.70 -6.07
N VAL A 298 -1.83 -17.43 -5.45
CA VAL A 298 -2.11 -16.15 -4.81
C VAL A 298 -1.09 -15.77 -3.73
N ASP A 299 -0.62 -16.74 -2.95
CA ASP A 299 0.40 -16.50 -1.93
C ASP A 299 1.74 -16.08 -2.57
N ASP A 300 2.05 -16.62 -3.75
CA ASP A 300 3.24 -16.27 -4.52
C ASP A 300 3.11 -14.91 -5.21
N VAL A 301 1.91 -14.54 -5.68
CA VAL A 301 1.63 -13.18 -6.19
C VAL A 301 1.87 -12.16 -5.09
N THR A 302 1.29 -12.39 -3.91
CA THR A 302 1.38 -11.49 -2.75
C THR A 302 2.83 -11.28 -2.35
N ARG A 303 3.58 -12.38 -2.17
CA ARG A 303 5.00 -12.33 -1.81
C ARG A 303 5.87 -11.66 -2.88
N THR A 304 5.54 -11.86 -4.16
CA THR A 304 6.26 -11.20 -5.27
C THR A 304 6.03 -9.69 -5.25
N HIS A 305 4.79 -9.24 -5.03
CA HIS A 305 4.43 -7.83 -4.92
C HIS A 305 5.17 -7.14 -3.76
N GLU A 306 5.19 -7.78 -2.59
CA GLU A 306 5.88 -7.28 -1.41
C GLU A 306 7.39 -7.13 -1.66
N LYS A 307 8.03 -8.18 -2.17
CA LYS A 307 9.48 -8.16 -2.46
C LYS A 307 9.86 -7.16 -3.53
N LEU A 308 9.08 -7.03 -4.60
CA LEU A 308 9.34 -6.02 -5.62
C LEU A 308 9.19 -4.61 -5.04
N SER A 309 8.22 -4.40 -4.16
CA SER A 309 8.06 -3.12 -3.47
C SER A 309 9.29 -2.79 -2.61
N GLU A 310 9.83 -3.76 -1.87
CA GLU A 310 11.08 -3.59 -1.09
C GLU A 310 12.29 -3.27 -1.97
N VAL A 311 12.45 -3.98 -3.09
CA VAL A 311 13.53 -3.73 -4.06
C VAL A 311 13.41 -2.34 -4.66
N MET A 312 12.21 -1.94 -5.07
CA MET A 312 11.96 -0.62 -5.65
C MET A 312 12.21 0.48 -4.61
N GLU A 313 11.85 0.27 -3.35
CA GLU A 313 12.17 1.19 -2.26
C GLU A 313 13.69 1.34 -2.11
N SER A 314 14.43 0.24 -2.10
CA SER A 314 15.89 0.24 -2.02
C SER A 314 16.54 1.01 -3.19
N ILE A 315 16.10 0.74 -4.42
CA ILE A 315 16.60 1.40 -5.63
C ILE A 315 16.24 2.88 -5.65
N SER A 316 15.06 3.27 -5.16
CA SER A 316 14.64 4.68 -5.13
C SER A 316 15.61 5.58 -4.35
N ARG A 317 16.28 5.03 -3.32
CA ARG A 317 17.29 5.74 -2.52
C ARG A 317 18.52 6.15 -3.34
N LEU A 318 18.75 5.51 -4.49
CA LEU A 318 19.87 5.82 -5.37
C LEU A 318 19.64 7.08 -6.22
N SER A 319 18.44 7.67 -6.23
CA SER A 319 18.13 8.89 -6.99
C SER A 319 18.52 8.82 -8.47
N LEU A 320 18.29 7.66 -9.10
CA LEU A 320 18.72 7.37 -10.48
C LEU A 320 18.01 8.20 -11.55
N VAL A 321 16.91 8.86 -11.18
CA VAL A 321 16.22 9.84 -12.01
C VAL A 321 16.43 11.18 -11.32
N LYS A 322 17.16 12.09 -11.98
CA LYS A 322 17.23 13.49 -11.55
C LYS A 322 15.93 14.16 -11.99
N SER A 323 15.15 14.62 -11.01
CA SER A 323 14.09 15.60 -11.21
C SER A 323 14.67 16.93 -11.68
#